data_AF-A0A3B9YT99-F1
#
_entry.id   AF-A0A3B9YT99-F1
#
_cell.length_a   1.000
_cell.length_b   1.000
_cell.length_c   1.000
_cell.angle_alpha   90.00
_cell.angle_beta   90.00
_cell.angle_gamma   90.00
#
_symmetry.space_group_name_H-M   'P 1'
#
loop_
_entity.id
_entity.type
_entity.pdbx_description
1 polymer ?
#
loop_
_entity_poly.entity_id
_entity_poly.type
_entity_poly.pdbx_seq_one_letter_code
_entity_poly.pdbx_strand_id
1 'polypeptide(L)'
;GLELLDRDGRWIAVNPPPGCLVCNIGDMLQRHTNNVLPSTTHRVVNPAPERRHVPRYSIPFFLHYASDFLIETLPGCATAANPNRYPVPITANAYLEERLAEIKLK
;
A
#
# COMPACT_ATOMS: atom_id res chain seq x y z
N GLY A 1 -1.29 2.14 -17.52
CA GLY A 1 -0.19 1.21 -17.21
C GLY A 1 -0.37 0.71 -15.80
N LEU A 2 -0.25 1.62 -14.83
CA LEU A 2 -0.68 1.35 -13.46
C LEU A 2 -2.20 1.14 -13.40
N GLU A 3 -2.64 0.13 -12.66
CA GLU A 3 -4.04 -0.17 -12.35
C GLU A 3 -4.19 -0.47 -10.85
N LEU A 4 -5.35 -0.11 -10.29
CA LEU A 4 -5.78 -0.42 -8.92
C LEU A 4 -6.91 -1.46 -8.96
N LEU A 5 -6.94 -2.39 -8.01
CA LEU A 5 -8.06 -3.30 -7.82
C LEU A 5 -9.11 -2.64 -6.93
N ASP A 6 -10.30 -2.43 -7.47
CA ASP A 6 -11.46 -1.90 -6.74
C ASP A 6 -12.11 -2.99 -5.88
N ARG A 7 -12.96 -2.58 -4.94
CA ARG A 7 -13.70 -3.48 -4.02
C ARG A 7 -14.59 -4.48 -4.76
N ASP A 8 -15.06 -4.09 -5.94
CA ASP A 8 -15.90 -4.92 -6.81
C ASP A 8 -15.08 -5.95 -7.62
N GLY A 9 -13.76 -6.02 -7.41
CA GLY A 9 -12.84 -6.89 -8.15
C GLY A 9 -12.46 -6.35 -9.53
N ARG A 10 -12.85 -5.12 -9.88
CA ARG A 10 -12.55 -4.49 -11.17
C ARG A 10 -11.19 -3.78 -11.12
N TRP A 11 -10.41 -3.90 -12.19
CA TRP A 11 -9.17 -3.15 -12.35
C TRP A 11 -9.44 -1.77 -12.95
N ILE A 12 -8.98 -0.72 -12.29
CA ILE A 12 -9.17 0.68 -12.67
C ILE A 12 -7.82 1.29 -13.06
N ALA A 13 -7.75 1.87 -14.25
CA ALA A 13 -6.54 2.54 -14.72
C ALA A 13 -6.25 3.83 -13.94
N VAL A 14 -4.98 3.98 -13.51
CA VAL A 14 -4.48 5.22 -12.90
C VAL A 14 -3.73 6.02 -13.96
N ASN A 15 -4.33 7.13 -14.41
CA ASN A 15 -3.80 7.96 -15.50
C ASN A 15 -3.82 9.45 -15.13
N PRO A 16 -2.94 9.90 -14.21
CA PRO A 16 -2.89 11.29 -13.80
C PRO A 16 -2.30 12.18 -14.92
N PRO A 17 -2.58 13.49 -14.91
CA PRO A 17 -1.90 14.45 -15.77
C PRO A 17 -0.38 14.50 -15.54
N PRO A 18 0.40 15.00 -16.53
CA PRO A 18 1.82 15.27 -16.33
C PRO A 18 2.07 16.23 -15.15
N GLY A 19 3.15 15.98 -14.40
CA GLY A 19 3.50 16.79 -13.22
C GLY A 19 2.78 16.39 -11.93
N CYS A 20 1.88 15.40 -11.98
CA CYS A 20 1.23 14.87 -10.78
C CYS A 20 2.01 13.72 -10.13
N LEU A 21 1.78 13.53 -8.83
CA LEU A 21 2.21 12.36 -8.08
C LEU A 21 1.03 11.42 -7.86
N VAL A 22 1.28 10.11 -7.97
CA VAL A 22 0.36 9.07 -7.51
C VAL A 22 0.82 8.65 -6.12
N CYS A 23 -0.07 8.78 -5.13
CA CYS A 23 0.17 8.36 -3.76
C CYS A 23 -0.80 7.24 -3.38
N ASN A 24 -0.31 6.19 -2.72
CA ASN A 24 -1.13 5.12 -2.18
C ASN A 24 -0.83 4.89 -0.70
N ILE A 25 -1.78 4.27 -0.01
CA ILE A 25 -1.62 3.80 1.37
C ILE A 25 -0.85 2.48 1.34
N GLY A 26 0.10 2.32 2.26
CA GLY A 26 0.83 1.08 2.47
C GLY A 26 0.36 0.33 3.72
N ASP A 27 0.80 -0.93 3.85
CA ASP A 27 0.35 -1.87 4.89
C ASP A 27 0.57 -1.34 6.33
N MET A 28 1.67 -0.62 6.58
CA MET A 28 1.94 -0.01 7.89
C MET A 28 0.84 0.98 8.30
N LEU A 29 0.43 1.86 7.38
CA LEU A 29 -0.60 2.87 7.65
C LEU A 29 -2.01 2.24 7.68
N GLN A 30 -2.26 1.21 6.87
CA GLN A 30 -3.49 0.41 6.97
C GLN A 30 -3.62 -0.20 8.38
N ARG A 31 -2.55 -0.83 8.88
CA ARG A 31 -2.52 -1.40 10.23
C ARG A 31 -2.73 -0.33 11.30
N HIS A 32 -2.00 0.78 11.21
CA HIS A 32 -2.07 1.88 12.17
C HIS A 32 -3.49 2.48 12.27
N THR A 33 -4.20 2.55 11.14
CA THR A 33 -5.57 3.07 11.05
C THR A 33 -6.66 2.02 11.22
N ASN A 34 -6.32 0.80 11.69
CA ASN A 34 -7.29 -0.29 11.87
C ASN A 34 -8.14 -0.58 10.60
N ASN A 35 -7.50 -0.51 9.43
CA ASN A 35 -8.08 -0.69 8.10
C ASN A 35 -9.10 0.37 7.68
N VAL A 36 -9.17 1.52 8.35
CA VAL A 36 -9.96 2.67 7.87
C VAL A 36 -9.39 3.18 6.54
N LEU A 37 -8.06 3.24 6.42
CA LEU A 37 -7.38 3.53 5.16
C LEU A 37 -6.81 2.22 4.55
N PRO A 38 -7.40 1.69 3.47
CA PRO A 38 -6.97 0.42 2.90
C PRO A 38 -5.68 0.55 2.06
N SER A 39 -4.78 -0.42 2.23
CA SER A 39 -3.65 -0.68 1.34
C SER A 39 -4.16 -1.47 0.14
N THR A 40 -4.33 -0.80 -0.99
CA THR A 40 -5.00 -1.36 -2.17
C THR A 40 -4.03 -2.10 -3.09
N THR A 41 -4.43 -3.29 -3.54
CA THR A 41 -3.72 -4.04 -4.57
C THR A 41 -3.62 -3.22 -5.86
N HIS A 42 -2.43 -3.16 -6.44
CA HIS A 42 -2.16 -2.49 -7.70
C HIS A 42 -1.19 -3.30 -8.56
N ARG A 43 -1.22 -3.06 -9.87
CA ARG A 43 -0.33 -3.73 -10.83
C ARG A 43 0.07 -2.79 -11.96
N VAL A 44 1.13 -3.14 -12.68
CA VAL A 44 1.46 -2.50 -13.97
C VAL A 44 1.22 -3.51 -15.08
N VAL A 45 0.33 -3.18 -16.01
CA VAL A 45 0.05 -4.02 -17.18
C VAL A 45 0.95 -3.64 -18.36
N ASN A 46 1.14 -4.60 -19.27
CA ASN A 46 1.86 -4.37 -20.53
C ASN A 46 1.21 -3.23 -21.32
N PRO A 47 2.02 -2.38 -21.97
CA PRO A 47 1.49 -1.31 -22.82
C PRO A 47 0.81 -1.87 -24.08
N ALA A 48 0.00 -1.03 -24.73
CA ALA A 48 -0.59 -1.33 -26.02
C ALA A 48 0.49 -1.64 -27.08
N PRO A 49 0.20 -2.45 -28.12
CA PRO A 49 1.17 -2.91 -29.12
C PRO A 49 2.07 -1.81 -29.68
N GLU A 50 1.49 -0.64 -29.92
CA GLU A 50 2.11 0.54 -30.52
C GLU A 50 3.17 1.16 -29.60
N ARG A 51 3.13 0.87 -28.30
CA ARG A 51 4.05 1.41 -27.29
C ARG A 51 5.00 0.38 -26.71
N ARG A 52 4.95 -0.89 -27.13
CA ARG A 52 5.79 -1.98 -26.58
C ARG A 52 7.29 -1.74 -26.75
N HIS A 53 7.69 -1.01 -27.80
CA HIS A 53 9.09 -0.69 -28.08
C HIS A 53 9.60 0.52 -27.28
N VAL A 54 8.72 1.22 -26.54
CA VAL A 54 9.08 2.41 -25.77
C VAL A 54 9.36 2.01 -24.31
N PRO A 55 10.57 2.27 -23.78
CA PRO A 55 10.87 1.97 -22.40
C PRO A 55 10.02 2.83 -21.45
N ARG A 56 9.62 2.24 -20.32
CA ARG A 56 8.91 2.95 -19.24
C ARG A 56 9.80 3.00 -17.99
N TYR A 57 10.13 4.21 -17.57
CA TYR A 57 10.81 4.46 -16.30
C TYR A 57 9.79 4.92 -15.24
N SER A 58 10.04 4.56 -13.98
CA SER A 58 9.23 4.95 -12.82
C SER A 58 10.15 5.16 -11.63
N ILE A 59 9.85 6.16 -10.80
CA ILE A 59 10.64 6.53 -9.62
C ILE A 59 9.73 6.44 -8.40
N PRO A 60 9.42 5.23 -7.90
CA PRO A 60 8.63 5.10 -6.68
C PRO A 60 9.48 5.50 -5.46
N PHE A 61 8.87 6.21 -4.52
CA PHE A 61 9.45 6.50 -3.22
C PHE A 61 8.61 5.83 -2.13
N PHE A 62 9.23 4.93 -1.37
CA PHE A 62 8.56 4.17 -0.30
C PHE A 62 8.83 4.82 1.06
N LEU A 63 7.87 5.62 1.53
CA LEU A 63 7.94 6.24 2.85
C LEU A 63 7.59 5.21 3.93
N HIS A 64 8.49 5.04 4.90
CA HIS A 64 8.31 4.17 6.06
C HIS A 64 8.27 5.01 7.34
N TYR A 65 7.64 4.47 8.39
CA TYR A 65 7.87 4.98 9.74
C TYR A 65 9.34 4.78 10.15
N ALA A 66 9.78 5.50 11.19
CA ALA A 66 11.05 5.20 11.84
C ALA A 66 11.05 3.74 12.33
N SER A 67 12.19 3.06 12.24
CA SER A 67 12.29 1.61 12.49
C SER A 67 11.81 1.18 13.88
N ASP A 68 12.01 2.02 14.88
CA ASP A 68 11.63 1.84 16.28
C ASP A 68 10.22 2.35 16.62
N PHE A 69 9.55 3.00 15.67
CA PHE A 69 8.18 3.48 15.87
C PHE A 69 7.24 2.31 16.14
N LEU A 70 6.48 2.41 17.24
CA LEU A 70 5.51 1.39 17.64
C LEU A 70 4.18 1.63 16.91
N ILE A 71 3.84 0.70 16.02
CA ILE A 71 2.56 0.70 15.31
C ILE A 71 1.50 0.08 16.23
N GLU A 72 0.79 0.95 16.96
CA GLU A 72 -0.43 0.64 17.70
C GLU A 72 -1.67 1.20 16.99
N THR A 73 -2.83 0.60 17.19
CA THR A 73 -4.06 1.10 16.55
C THR A 73 -4.39 2.51 17.05
N LEU A 74 -4.57 3.45 16.10
CA LEU A 74 -4.85 4.84 16.41
C LEU A 74 -6.15 5.01 17.22
N PRO A 75 -6.18 5.96 18.19
CA PRO A 75 -7.42 6.37 18.84
C PRO A 75 -8.47 6.79 17.81
N GLY A 76 -9.72 6.34 17.99
CA GLY A 76 -10.83 6.62 17.08
C GLY A 76 -10.92 5.71 15.85
N CYS A 77 -9.89 4.91 15.55
CA CYS A 77 -9.94 3.91 14.47
C CYS A 77 -10.51 2.55 14.93
N ALA A 78 -10.57 2.33 16.25
CA ALA A 78 -11.27 1.20 16.87
C ALA A 78 -12.64 1.66 17.42
N THR A 79 -13.71 1.01 16.99
CA THR A 79 -15.09 1.27 17.43
C THR A 79 -15.81 -0.05 17.70
N ALA A 80 -17.05 0.00 18.23
CA ALA A 80 -17.86 -1.20 18.39
C ALA A 80 -18.13 -1.93 17.05
N ALA A 81 -18.24 -1.18 15.94
CA ALA A 81 -18.47 -1.73 14.61
C ALA A 81 -17.17 -2.14 13.87
N ASN A 82 -16.03 -1.56 14.24
CA ASN A 82 -14.70 -1.94 13.76
C ASN A 82 -13.78 -2.15 14.96
N PRO A 83 -13.89 -3.29 15.67
CA PRO A 83 -13.06 -3.56 16.84
C PRO A 83 -11.57 -3.56 16.46
N ASN A 84 -10.71 -3.42 17.46
CA ASN A 84 -9.27 -3.40 17.21
C ASN A 84 -8.81 -4.74 16.60
N ARG A 85 -8.42 -4.72 15.32
CA ARG A 85 -7.93 -5.88 14.57
C ARG A 85 -6.49 -6.26 14.96
N TYR A 86 -5.78 -5.33 15.59
CA TYR A 86 -4.35 -5.42 15.90
C TYR A 86 -4.15 -5.18 17.41
N PRO A 87 -4.57 -6.12 18.28
CA PRO A 87 -4.48 -5.95 19.73
C PRO A 87 -3.04 -5.95 20.24
N VAL A 88 -2.10 -6.55 19.49
CA VAL A 88 -0.68 -6.55 19.80
C VAL A 88 0.03 -5.51 18.92
N PRO A 89 0.56 -4.42 19.50
CA PRO A 89 1.39 -3.47 18.77
C PRO A 89 2.67 -4.13 18.23
N ILE A 90 3.22 -3.55 17.18
CA ILE A 90 4.45 -4.06 16.54
C ILE A 90 5.32 -2.87 16.11
N THR A 91 6.65 -2.99 16.22
CA THR A 91 7.54 -1.94 15.69
C THR A 91 7.52 -1.96 14.16
N ALA A 92 7.75 -0.80 13.54
CA ALA A 92 7.77 -0.69 12.08
C ALA A 92 8.81 -1.64 11.45
N ASN A 93 9.99 -1.78 12.06
CA ASN A 93 11.00 -2.73 11.57
C ASN A 93 10.53 -4.17 11.67
N ALA A 94 9.98 -4.61 12.82
CA ALA A 94 9.50 -5.98 12.96
C ALA A 94 8.38 -6.30 11.96
N TYR A 95 7.47 -5.34 11.73
CA TYR A 95 6.43 -5.51 10.72
C TYR A 95 7.01 -5.57 9.30
N LEU A 96 8.00 -4.73 8.97
CA LEU A 96 8.68 -4.82 7.68
C LEU A 96 9.33 -6.19 7.47
N GLU A 97 9.99 -6.74 8.49
CA GLU A 97 10.60 -8.08 8.40
C GLU A 97 9.57 -9.19 8.20
N GLU A 98 8.43 -9.12 8.91
CA GLU A 98 7.29 -10.03 8.72
C GLU A 98 6.81 -10.01 7.26
N ARG A 99 6.57 -8.81 6.70
CA ARG A 99 6.13 -8.66 5.31
C ARG A 99 7.15 -9.16 4.31
N LEU A 100 8.44 -8.89 4.52
CA LEU A 100 9.52 -9.35 3.63
C LEU A 100 9.63 -10.87 3.59
N ALA A 101 9.47 -11.54 4.74
CA ALA A 101 9.46 -13.00 4.84
C ALA A 101 8.22 -13.60 4.14
N GLU A 102 7.04 -13.02 4.34
CA GLU A 102 5.81 -13.48 3.67
C GLU A 102 5.91 -13.42 2.14
N ILE A 103 6.56 -12.39 1.59
CA ILE A 103 6.78 -12.24 0.14
C ILE A 103 8.08 -12.91 -0.35
N LYS A 104 8.77 -13.66 0.51
CA LYS A 104 9.97 -14.46 0.19
C LYS A 104 11.14 -13.65 -0.37
N LEU A 105 11.30 -12.41 0.11
CA LEU A 105 12.46 -11.56 -0.21
C LEU A 105 13.56 -11.63 0.88
N LYS A 106 13.26 -12.28 1.99
CA LYS A 106 14.17 -12.75 3.03
C LYS A 106 13.72 -14.15 3.45
#